data_AF-Q5CQE2-F1
#
_entry.id   AF-Q5CQE2-F1
#
_cell.length_a   1.000
_cell.length_b   1.000
_cell.length_c   1.000
_cell.angle_alpha   90.00
_cell.angle_beta   90.00
_cell.angle_gamma   90.00
#
_symmetry.space_group_name_H-M   'P 1'
#
loop_
_entity.id
_entity.type
_entity.pdbx_description
1 polymer ?
#
loop_
_entity_poly.entity_id
_entity_poly.type
_entity_poly.pdbx_seq_one_letter_code
_entity_poly.pdbx_strand_id
1 'polypeptide(L)'
;MKGSVVYRDEEGRIIDKELWYEKKINEKRKSKKRSIKNENKFTKDPEFVKYSGGIIQYEEAKKKYAGENNPVIQDEIIDGGRYYLSKSYDDELKKKDIWDDPIKLINAQDNNINNSGLRSDFVDLEAKRLKCKFITPQNRFSIESGYRWDGVIRGNGFEENYLIKKNEKNNTIYNID
;
A
#
# COMPACT_ATOMS: atom_id res chain seq x y z
N MET A 1 -53.26 31.18 2.50
CA MET A 1 -52.19 32.20 2.28
C MET A 1 -50.92 31.46 1.91
N LYS A 2 -50.32 31.72 0.74
CA LYS A 2 -48.99 31.16 0.41
C LYS A 2 -47.94 32.02 1.11
N GLY A 3 -47.12 31.42 1.98
CA GLY A 3 -46.02 32.13 2.63
C GLY A 3 -44.95 32.52 1.60
N SER A 4 -44.50 33.78 1.64
CA SER A 4 -43.36 34.24 0.83
C SER A 4 -42.04 33.88 1.52
N VAL A 5 -41.09 33.34 0.75
CA VAL A 5 -39.77 32.98 1.26
C VAL A 5 -38.89 34.23 1.28
N VAL A 6 -38.40 34.60 2.46
CA VAL A 6 -37.51 35.76 2.67
C VAL A 6 -36.09 35.23 2.92
N TYR A 7 -35.15 35.61 2.08
CA TYR A 7 -33.74 35.28 2.27
C TYR A 7 -33.07 36.36 3.11
N ARG A 8 -32.23 35.94 4.07
CA ARG A 8 -31.54 36.82 5.00
C ARG A 8 -30.06 36.52 5.05
N ASP A 9 -29.27 37.56 5.33
CA ASP A 9 -27.85 37.46 5.54
C ASP A 9 -27.49 37.11 7.01
N GLU A 10 -26.21 36.89 7.31
CA GLU A 10 -25.67 36.62 8.66
C GLU A 10 -26.01 37.71 9.68
N GLU A 11 -26.13 38.96 9.23
CA GLU A 11 -26.56 40.11 10.04
C GLU A 11 -28.09 40.28 10.09
N GLY A 12 -28.86 39.36 9.50
CA GLY A 12 -30.32 39.35 9.52
C GLY A 12 -31.01 40.28 8.52
N ARG A 13 -30.25 40.99 7.68
CA ARG A 13 -30.75 41.87 6.60
C ARG A 13 -31.39 41.05 5.48
N ILE A 14 -32.47 41.56 4.88
CA ILE A 14 -33.13 40.91 3.74
C ILE A 14 -32.25 41.08 2.50
N ILE A 15 -32.03 39.99 1.77
CA ILE A 15 -31.20 39.94 0.57
C ILE A 15 -31.93 39.24 -0.58
N ASP A 16 -31.54 39.58 -1.79
CA ASP A 16 -32.08 38.94 -2.99
C ASP A 16 -31.68 37.46 -3.08
N LYS A 17 -32.55 36.68 -3.72
CA LYS A 17 -32.40 35.24 -3.88
C LYS A 17 -31.07 34.87 -4.54
N GLU A 18 -30.67 35.61 -5.57
CA GLU A 18 -29.43 35.35 -6.32
C GLU A 18 -28.18 35.53 -5.45
N LEU A 19 -28.12 36.63 -4.68
CA LEU A 19 -27.04 36.92 -3.75
C LEU A 19 -26.92 35.83 -2.66
N TRP A 20 -28.05 35.32 -2.18
CA TRP A 20 -28.05 34.21 -1.22
C TRP A 20 -27.47 32.91 -1.81
N TYR A 21 -27.83 32.57 -3.06
CA TYR A 21 -27.29 31.41 -3.75
C TYR A 21 -25.78 31.54 -4.01
N GLU A 22 -25.32 32.71 -4.46
CA GLU A 22 -23.89 32.97 -4.67
C GLU A 22 -23.09 32.84 -3.38
N LYS A 23 -23.61 33.38 -2.27
CA LYS A 23 -22.98 33.27 -0.95
C LYS A 23 -22.85 31.80 -0.52
N LYS A 24 -23.92 31.00 -0.69
CA LYS A 24 -23.91 29.54 -0.41
C LYS A 24 -22.92 28.77 -1.27
N ILE A 25 -22.82 29.10 -2.56
CA ILE A 25 -21.86 28.48 -3.48
C ILE A 25 -20.42 28.83 -3.07
N ASN A 26 -20.17 30.09 -2.72
CA ASN A 26 -18.85 30.54 -2.27
C ASN A 26 -18.43 29.94 -0.93
N GLU A 27 -19.35 29.78 0.03
CA GLU A 27 -19.08 29.05 1.27
C GLU A 27 -18.67 27.60 0.99
N LYS A 28 -19.43 26.89 0.14
CA LYS A 28 -19.08 25.51 -0.26
C LYS A 28 -17.73 25.44 -0.97
N ARG A 29 -17.40 26.41 -1.81
CA ARG A 29 -16.08 26.48 -2.48
C ARG A 29 -14.96 26.76 -1.48
N LYS A 30 -15.16 27.67 -0.51
CA LYS A 30 -14.19 28.00 0.55
C LYS A 30 -13.96 26.81 1.48
N SER A 31 -15.02 26.11 1.92
CA SER A 31 -14.89 24.92 2.76
C SER A 31 -14.16 23.79 2.02
N LYS A 32 -14.50 23.54 0.76
CA LYS A 32 -13.82 22.53 -0.07
C LYS A 32 -12.34 22.88 -0.28
N LYS A 33 -12.00 24.14 -0.57
CA LYS A 33 -10.60 24.61 -0.67
C LYS A 33 -9.84 24.44 0.64
N ARG A 34 -10.46 24.71 1.79
CA ARG A 34 -9.85 24.51 3.12
C ARG A 34 -9.62 23.02 3.42
N SER A 35 -10.58 22.15 3.11
CA SER A 35 -10.43 20.68 3.25
C SER A 35 -9.24 20.18 2.44
N ILE A 36 -9.19 20.53 1.14
CA ILE A 36 -8.10 20.12 0.25
C ILE A 36 -6.74 20.66 0.72
N LYS A 37 -6.69 21.89 1.22
CA LYS A 37 -5.44 22.49 1.73
C LYS A 37 -4.97 21.81 3.02
N ASN A 38 -5.90 21.47 3.90
CA ASN A 38 -5.60 20.76 5.14
C ASN A 38 -5.16 19.32 4.86
N GLU A 39 -5.90 18.58 4.01
CA GLU A 39 -5.53 17.23 3.55
C GLU A 39 -4.10 17.20 3.01
N ASN A 40 -3.76 18.13 2.10
CA ASN A 40 -2.42 18.20 1.53
C ASN A 40 -1.31 18.48 2.56
N LYS A 41 -1.61 19.22 3.63
CA LYS A 41 -0.64 19.54 4.70
C LYS A 41 -0.38 18.30 5.56
N PHE A 42 -1.46 17.65 6.01
CA PHE A 42 -1.37 16.44 6.83
C PHE A 42 -0.74 15.25 6.08
N THR A 43 -0.97 15.11 4.77
CA THR A 43 -0.44 13.96 4.02
C THR A 43 1.00 14.11 3.55
N LYS A 44 1.54 15.33 3.47
CA LYS A 44 2.86 15.60 2.88
C LYS A 44 3.96 15.88 3.90
N ASP A 45 3.59 16.36 5.08
CA ASP A 45 4.57 16.66 6.12
C ASP A 45 5.05 15.33 6.76
N PRO A 46 6.32 14.91 6.54
CA PRO A 46 6.79 13.61 7.00
C PRO A 46 6.75 13.49 8.53
N GLU A 47 6.88 14.61 9.24
CA GLU A 47 6.81 14.68 10.70
C GLU A 47 5.40 14.39 11.23
N PHE A 48 4.36 14.80 10.50
CA PHE A 48 2.98 14.42 10.85
C PHE A 48 2.72 12.95 10.57
N VAL A 49 3.16 12.44 9.40
CA VAL A 49 2.99 11.02 9.02
C VAL A 49 3.73 10.09 9.99
N LYS A 50 4.84 10.52 10.57
CA LYS A 50 5.60 9.75 11.58
C LYS A 50 4.77 9.30 12.78
N TYR A 51 3.86 10.17 13.26
CA TYR A 51 3.06 9.90 14.45
C TYR A 51 1.63 9.47 14.14
N SER A 52 1.09 9.88 12.98
CA SER A 52 -0.30 9.59 12.59
C SER A 52 -0.46 8.41 11.63
N GLY A 53 0.60 8.08 10.88
CA GLY A 53 0.59 7.05 9.85
C GLY A 53 1.25 5.74 10.29
N GLY A 54 1.16 4.74 9.42
CA GLY A 54 1.92 3.50 9.57
C GLY A 54 3.41 3.69 9.25
N ILE A 55 4.25 2.78 9.73
CA ILE A 55 5.71 2.77 9.49
C ILE A 55 6.03 2.83 7.99
N ILE A 56 5.38 1.98 7.19
CA ILE A 56 5.55 1.94 5.72
C ILE A 56 5.14 3.27 5.07
N GLN A 57 4.05 3.87 5.52
CA GLN A 57 3.58 5.15 4.99
C GLN A 57 4.55 6.29 5.31
N TYR A 58 5.14 6.27 6.51
CA TYR A 58 6.19 7.21 6.89
C TYR A 58 7.45 7.04 6.05
N GLU A 59 7.92 5.80 5.85
CA GLU A 59 9.07 5.52 4.99
C GLU A 59 8.83 5.97 3.55
N GLU A 60 7.65 5.69 3.00
CA GLU A 60 7.26 6.19 1.69
C GLU A 60 7.26 7.71 1.65
N ALA A 61 6.57 8.38 2.59
CA ALA A 61 6.51 9.85 2.64
C ALA A 61 7.91 10.46 2.77
N LYS A 62 8.79 9.85 3.56
CA LYS A 62 10.19 10.25 3.70
C LYS A 62 10.96 10.10 2.39
N LYS A 63 10.84 8.97 1.68
CA LYS A 63 11.43 8.76 0.35
C LYS A 63 10.89 9.77 -0.68
N LYS A 64 9.58 10.05 -0.64
CA LYS A 64 8.97 11.08 -1.51
C LYS A 64 9.55 12.47 -1.24
N TYR A 65 9.68 12.82 0.03
CA TYR A 65 10.20 14.12 0.46
C TYR A 65 11.69 14.28 0.14
N ALA A 66 12.48 13.21 0.29
CA ALA A 66 13.90 13.19 -0.04
C ALA A 66 14.17 13.26 -1.56
N GLY A 67 13.15 13.13 -2.41
CA GLY A 67 13.31 13.08 -3.86
C GLY A 67 13.86 11.75 -4.38
N GLU A 68 13.95 10.73 -3.51
CA GLU A 68 14.46 9.37 -3.83
C GLU A 68 13.44 8.53 -4.61
N ASN A 69 12.25 9.06 -4.89
CA ASN A 69 11.19 8.42 -5.69
C ASN A 69 11.55 8.15 -7.16
N ASN A 70 12.81 8.31 -7.57
CA ASN A 70 13.28 7.84 -8.86
C ASN A 70 13.97 6.49 -8.69
N PRO A 71 13.25 5.35 -8.84
CA PRO A 71 13.82 4.18 -9.47
C PRO A 71 13.88 4.37 -11.00
N VAL A 72 13.76 5.59 -11.53
CA VAL A 72 14.44 5.95 -12.78
C VAL A 72 15.94 6.12 -12.47
N ILE A 73 16.53 5.11 -11.84
CA ILE A 73 17.97 4.97 -11.74
C ILE A 73 18.36 4.49 -13.15
N GLN A 74 18.57 5.45 -14.04
CA GLN A 74 19.56 5.52 -15.13
C GLN A 74 19.72 4.35 -16.13
N ASP A 75 19.08 3.19 -15.98
CA ASP A 75 19.32 2.01 -16.80
C ASP A 75 18.19 1.76 -17.84
N GLU A 76 17.10 2.52 -17.84
CA GLU A 76 15.90 2.23 -18.66
C GLU A 76 15.32 3.45 -19.39
N ILE A 77 16.16 4.28 -20.02
CA ILE A 77 15.69 5.04 -21.19
C ILE A 77 16.14 4.25 -22.42
N ILE A 78 15.25 3.42 -22.98
CA ILE A 78 15.46 2.83 -24.30
C ILE A 78 14.28 3.24 -25.19
N ASP A 79 14.63 4.12 -26.11
CA ASP A 79 13.88 4.47 -27.30
C ASP A 79 13.47 3.19 -28.07
N GLY A 80 12.18 2.99 -28.36
CA GLY A 80 11.75 2.06 -29.42
C GLY A 80 11.63 0.55 -29.11
N GLY A 81 11.35 0.14 -27.87
CA GLY A 81 10.70 -1.17 -27.62
C GLY A 81 11.58 -2.43 -27.73
N ARG A 82 12.89 -2.34 -27.52
CA ARG A 82 13.77 -3.52 -27.34
C ARG A 82 14.17 -3.63 -25.87
N TYR A 83 13.69 -4.66 -25.19
CA TYR A 83 14.11 -5.02 -23.83
C TYR A 83 15.55 -5.52 -23.87
N TYR A 84 16.52 -4.63 -23.63
CA TYR A 84 17.79 -5.10 -23.06
C TYR A 84 17.52 -5.35 -21.58
N LEU A 85 17.72 -6.60 -21.18
CA LEU A 85 17.63 -7.03 -19.81
C LEU A 85 18.68 -6.24 -19.02
N SER A 86 18.24 -5.34 -18.13
CA SER A 86 19.17 -4.52 -17.35
C SER A 86 20.06 -5.44 -16.51
N LYS A 87 21.30 -5.01 -16.24
CA LYS A 87 22.23 -5.81 -15.43
C LYS A 87 21.63 -6.16 -14.06
N SER A 88 20.87 -5.23 -13.47
CA SER A 88 20.15 -5.46 -12.21
C SER A 88 19.11 -6.58 -12.34
N TYR A 89 18.34 -6.61 -13.43
CA TYR A 89 17.33 -7.64 -13.66
C TYR A 89 17.96 -9.02 -13.87
N ASP A 90 19.08 -9.10 -14.60
CA ASP A 90 19.85 -10.35 -14.74
C ASP A 90 20.35 -10.87 -13.40
N ASP A 91 20.84 -9.98 -12.54
CA ASP A 91 21.31 -10.34 -11.22
C ASP A 91 20.17 -10.78 -10.30
N GLU A 92 18.96 -10.24 -10.45
CA GLU A 92 17.75 -10.71 -9.77
C GLU A 92 17.34 -12.11 -10.23
N LEU A 93 17.35 -12.37 -11.54
CA LEU A 93 17.02 -13.69 -12.08
C LEU A 93 18.01 -14.77 -11.61
N LYS A 94 19.30 -14.47 -11.59
CA LYS A 94 20.33 -15.39 -11.08
C LYS A 94 20.16 -15.73 -9.60
N LYS A 95 19.62 -14.81 -8.81
CA LYS A 95 19.35 -15.02 -7.37
C LYS A 95 18.07 -15.82 -7.10
N LYS A 96 17.21 -15.98 -8.10
CA LYS A 96 15.92 -16.65 -7.91
C LYS A 96 16.10 -18.11 -7.58
N ASP A 97 15.36 -18.57 -6.57
CA ASP A 97 15.33 -19.98 -6.20
C ASP A 97 14.47 -20.75 -7.21
N ILE A 98 15.08 -21.73 -7.89
CA ILE A 98 14.41 -22.60 -8.86
C ILE A 98 14.17 -23.96 -8.17
N TRP A 99 12.92 -24.41 -8.25
CA TRP A 99 12.53 -25.72 -7.75
C TRP A 99 13.18 -26.84 -8.60
N ASP A 100 13.68 -27.89 -7.95
CA ASP A 100 14.33 -29.06 -8.56
C ASP A 100 15.61 -28.77 -9.39
N ASP A 101 16.41 -27.77 -9.01
CA ASP A 101 17.72 -27.55 -9.63
C ASP A 101 18.80 -28.50 -9.07
N PRO A 102 19.33 -29.46 -9.86
CA PRO A 102 20.38 -30.38 -9.41
C PRO A 102 21.70 -29.67 -9.10
N ILE A 103 22.05 -28.59 -9.82
CA ILE A 103 23.29 -27.84 -9.59
C ILE A 103 23.23 -27.17 -8.22
N LYS A 104 22.05 -26.68 -7.82
CA LYS A 104 21.84 -26.11 -6.50
C LYS A 104 22.02 -27.12 -5.37
N LEU A 105 21.55 -28.36 -5.55
CA LEU A 105 21.74 -29.45 -4.59
C LEU A 105 23.23 -29.77 -4.40
N ILE A 106 23.99 -29.85 -5.50
CA ILE A 106 25.43 -30.09 -5.48
C ILE A 106 26.16 -28.94 -4.75
N ASN A 107 25.87 -27.69 -5.13
CA ASN A 107 26.45 -26.52 -4.48
C ASN A 107 26.12 -26.46 -2.97
N ALA A 108 24.93 -26.90 -2.55
CA ALA A 108 24.56 -26.94 -1.13
C ALA A 108 25.34 -28.01 -0.35
N GLN A 109 25.62 -29.15 -0.97
CA GLN A 109 26.43 -30.23 -0.40
C GLN A 109 27.90 -29.81 -0.25
N ASP A 110 28.47 -29.17 -1.28
CA ASP A 110 29.86 -28.69 -1.27
C ASP A 110 30.11 -27.62 -0.19
N ASN A 111 29.09 -26.81 0.12
CA ASN A 111 29.15 -25.80 1.17
C ASN A 111 29.02 -26.38 2.60
N ASN A 112 28.97 -27.71 2.76
CA ASN A 112 28.90 -28.40 4.06
C ASN A 112 27.80 -27.83 4.97
N ILE A 113 26.67 -27.44 4.36
CA ILE A 113 25.46 -27.04 5.06
C ILE A 113 24.82 -28.34 5.52
N ASN A 114 25.32 -28.87 6.63
CA ASN A 114 24.83 -30.08 7.25
C ASN A 114 23.30 -30.05 7.34
N ASN A 115 22.68 -31.19 7.03
CA ASN A 115 21.25 -31.50 7.11
C ASN A 115 20.65 -31.40 8.54
N SER A 116 21.23 -30.59 9.42
CA SER A 116 20.72 -30.22 10.73
C SER A 116 20.40 -28.72 10.76
N GLY A 117 19.30 -28.34 10.11
CA GLY A 117 18.76 -27.00 10.16
C GLY A 117 19.38 -26.04 9.13
N LEU A 118 18.68 -25.87 8.02
CA LEU A 118 18.88 -24.82 7.01
C LEU A 118 18.58 -23.43 7.63
N ARG A 119 19.37 -23.01 8.62
CA ARG A 119 19.39 -21.66 9.14
C ARG A 119 20.64 -20.99 8.59
N SER A 120 20.39 -20.07 7.65
CA SER A 120 21.33 -19.09 7.13
C SER A 120 21.94 -18.29 8.29
N ASP A 121 23.00 -18.81 8.87
CA ASP A 121 23.80 -18.13 9.86
C ASP A 121 24.86 -17.32 9.08
N PHE A 122 24.59 -16.01 8.93
CA PHE A 122 25.53 -14.87 8.95
C PHE A 122 24.94 -13.60 8.27
N VAL A 123 23.62 -13.45 8.21
CA VAL A 123 22.96 -12.15 7.96
C VAL A 123 21.79 -12.05 8.93
N ASP A 124 21.99 -11.29 10.01
CA ASP A 124 21.00 -10.85 11.00
C ASP A 124 20.03 -11.92 11.53
N LEU A 125 20.55 -12.77 12.42
CA LEU A 125 19.76 -13.68 13.25
C LEU A 125 18.62 -12.95 13.99
N GLU A 126 18.78 -11.65 14.25
CA GLU A 126 17.80 -10.78 14.91
C GLU A 126 16.61 -10.44 14.00
N ALA A 127 16.84 -10.20 12.71
CA ALA A 127 15.77 -9.95 11.72
C ALA A 127 15.02 -11.23 11.33
N LYS A 128 15.70 -12.38 11.29
CA LYS A 128 15.08 -13.70 11.07
C LYS A 128 14.29 -14.20 12.29
N ARG A 129 14.50 -13.62 13.48
CA ARG A 129 13.90 -14.03 14.76
C ARG A 129 12.51 -13.44 15.05
N LEU A 130 12.04 -12.48 14.28
CA LEU A 130 10.75 -11.82 14.51
C LEU A 130 9.71 -12.15 13.44
N LYS A 131 9.67 -13.41 13.00
CA LYS A 131 8.52 -13.95 12.27
C LYS A 131 7.57 -14.65 13.23
N CYS A 132 6.28 -14.66 12.89
CA CYS A 132 5.32 -15.46 13.65
C CYS A 132 5.68 -16.95 13.56
N LYS A 133 5.47 -17.67 14.66
CA LYS A 133 5.63 -19.14 14.71
C LYS A 133 4.51 -19.86 13.96
N PHE A 134 3.35 -19.23 13.88
CA PHE A 134 2.14 -19.80 13.30
C PHE A 134 1.95 -19.32 11.86
N ILE A 135 1.24 -20.13 11.08
CA ILE A 135 0.88 -19.80 9.71
C ILE A 135 -0.16 -18.68 9.75
N THR A 136 0.11 -17.63 8.98
CA THR A 136 -0.69 -16.41 8.96
C THR A 136 -1.93 -16.63 8.08
N PRO A 137 -3.14 -16.33 8.56
CA PRO A 137 -4.35 -16.39 7.74
C PRO A 137 -4.21 -15.50 6.51
N GLN A 138 -4.76 -15.96 5.38
CA GLN A 138 -4.75 -15.18 4.15
C GLN A 138 -5.54 -13.89 4.33
N ASN A 139 -5.00 -12.79 3.81
CA ASN A 139 -5.63 -11.48 3.82
C ASN A 139 -5.42 -10.78 2.48
N ARG A 140 -6.19 -9.72 2.25
CA ARG A 140 -6.14 -8.94 1.00
C ARG A 140 -4.77 -8.32 0.66
N PHE A 141 -3.91 -8.12 1.65
CA PHE A 141 -2.65 -7.38 1.52
C PHE A 141 -1.42 -8.28 1.60
N SER A 142 -1.59 -9.60 1.71
CA SER A 142 -0.51 -10.58 1.93
C SER A 142 0.43 -10.20 3.10
N ILE A 143 -0.09 -9.54 4.13
CA ILE A 143 0.70 -9.13 5.30
C ILE A 143 0.83 -10.31 6.26
N GLU A 144 2.07 -10.71 6.56
CA GLU A 144 2.35 -11.71 7.59
C GLU A 144 1.98 -11.17 8.99
N SER A 145 1.45 -12.03 9.85
CA SER A 145 1.17 -11.68 11.25
C SER A 145 2.47 -11.38 12.01
N GLY A 146 2.38 -10.47 12.98
CA GLY A 146 3.51 -10.10 13.82
C GLY A 146 4.04 -11.28 14.66
N TYR A 147 5.31 -11.22 15.03
CA TYR A 147 6.00 -12.28 15.78
C TYR A 147 5.36 -12.69 17.11
N ARG A 148 4.60 -11.78 17.75
CA ARG A 148 3.88 -12.02 19.01
C ARG A 148 2.48 -12.58 18.83
N TRP A 149 2.02 -12.78 17.60
CA TRP A 149 0.71 -13.33 17.36
C TRP A 149 0.66 -14.79 17.83
N ASP A 150 -0.41 -15.15 18.52
CA ASP A 150 -0.59 -16.43 19.21
C ASP A 150 -1.21 -17.53 18.33
N GLY A 151 -1.49 -17.22 17.06
CA GLY A 151 -2.10 -18.15 16.11
C GLY A 151 -3.62 -18.24 16.21
N VAL A 152 -4.25 -17.60 17.20
CA VAL A 152 -5.70 -17.66 17.38
C VAL A 152 -6.39 -16.64 16.49
N ILE A 153 -7.27 -17.14 15.62
CA ILE A 153 -8.05 -16.33 14.68
C ILE A 153 -9.20 -15.66 15.45
N ARG A 154 -9.19 -14.32 15.51
CA ARG A 154 -10.20 -13.49 16.22
C ARG A 154 -10.95 -12.54 15.30
N GLY A 155 -11.26 -12.98 14.09
CA GLY A 155 -11.96 -12.18 13.08
C GLY A 155 -13.45 -12.55 12.96
N ASN A 156 -14.23 -11.66 12.36
CA ASN A 156 -15.64 -11.89 12.00
C ASN A 156 -15.81 -12.67 10.67
N GLY A 157 -14.81 -13.41 10.22
CA GLY A 157 -14.85 -14.12 8.92
C GLY A 157 -14.90 -13.24 7.65
N PHE A 158 -14.73 -11.91 7.77
CA PHE A 158 -14.84 -11.00 6.63
C PHE A 158 -13.81 -11.29 5.52
N GLU A 159 -12.54 -11.50 5.87
CA GLU A 159 -11.47 -11.72 4.88
C GLU A 159 -11.71 -13.02 4.10
N GLU A 160 -12.19 -14.08 4.75
CA GLU A 160 -12.58 -15.34 4.09
C GLU A 160 -13.73 -15.12 3.10
N ASN A 161 -14.82 -14.50 3.56
CA ASN A 161 -15.97 -14.19 2.72
C ASN A 161 -15.60 -13.28 1.53
N TYR A 162 -14.66 -12.36 1.73
CA TYR A 162 -14.15 -11.51 0.66
C TYR A 162 -13.38 -12.32 -0.39
N LEU A 163 -12.52 -13.24 0.03
CA LEU A 163 -11.75 -14.09 -0.88
C LEU A 163 -12.66 -15.02 -1.69
N ILE A 164 -13.67 -15.61 -1.05
CA ILE A 164 -14.69 -16.43 -1.73
C ILE A 164 -15.38 -15.61 -2.83
N LYS A 165 -15.92 -14.44 -2.50
CA LYS A 165 -16.58 -13.55 -3.48
C LYS A 165 -15.66 -13.09 -4.60
N LYS A 166 -14.38 -12.85 -4.29
CA LYS A 166 -13.38 -12.48 -5.30
C LYS A 166 -13.16 -13.64 -6.29
N ASN A 167 -13.06 -14.86 -5.78
CA ASN A 167 -12.92 -16.06 -6.59
C ASN A 167 -14.17 -16.34 -7.43
N GLU A 168 -15.37 -16.20 -6.85
CA GLU A 168 -16.65 -16.30 -7.56
C GLU A 168 -16.71 -15.32 -8.74
N LYS A 169 -16.40 -14.04 -8.49
CA LYS A 169 -16.37 -13.02 -9.55
C LYS A 169 -15.40 -13.40 -10.66
N ASN A 170 -14.20 -13.87 -10.32
CA ASN A 170 -13.22 -14.29 -11.32
C ASN A 170 -13.75 -15.48 -12.12
N ASN A 171 -14.30 -16.51 -11.47
CA ASN A 171 -14.89 -17.67 -12.15
C ASN A 171 -16.04 -17.30 -13.09
N THR A 172 -16.89 -16.33 -12.72
CA THR A 172 -17.96 -15.87 -13.61
C THR A 172 -17.44 -15.17 -14.86
N ILE A 173 -16.25 -14.55 -14.81
CA ILE A 173 -15.63 -13.91 -15.99
C ILE A 173 -15.07 -14.95 -16.95
N TYR A 174 -14.60 -16.09 -16.44
CA TYR A 174 -14.02 -17.17 -17.25
C TYR A 174 -15.05 -18.21 -17.74
N ASN A 175 -16.27 -18.20 -17.21
CA ASN A 175 -17.38 -19.08 -17.61
C ASN A 175 -18.44 -18.33 -18.46
N ILE A 176 -18.01 -17.35 -19.25
CA ILE A 176 -18.87 -16.72 -20.26
C ILE A 176 -18.71 -17.54 -21.54
N ASP A 177 -19.70 -18.39 -21.82
CA ASP A 177 -19.94 -18.95 -23.16
C ASP A 177 -20.39 -17.86 -24.15
#